data_AF-A0A9P7HAB9-F1
#
_entry.id   AF-A0A9P7HAB9-F1
#
_cell.length_a   1.000
_cell.length_b   1.000
_cell.length_c   1.000
_cell.angle_alpha   90.00
_cell.angle_beta   90.00
_cell.angle_gamma   90.00
#
_symmetry.space_group_name_H-M   'P 1'
#
loop_
_entity.id
_entity.type
_entity.pdbx_description
1 polymer ?
#
loop_
_entity_poly.entity_id
_entity_poly.type
_entity_poly.pdbx_seq_one_letter_code
_entity_poly.pdbx_strand_id
1 'polypeptide(L)'
;MIRSMARVVYLSNQSPRLSQTLSIHSRAFSFSLLRKATHDFNVIHSHLVPRPKLTTPTSFSLPTQKHNFSSQSNQPNSIIMSDKLIPSDPDNVMVIRNVTPNIATFSVPFSRFGKVKIGGRGTLVKLTSGGLAVFSPVALTKASQTKVMEMGGDVRYIVALDYEHHIFISDWAKEYPSAKIIGPEGLPEKRAKATDDPKIGNEEFAVVFKKENKQEIKIDPDFDADFDYEYVDGHANLEIVFLYKPERVLIQADLLFNLPPTEQYSKVPEAEVPGDGAVGKLFSCVQNPRGDTKWLQRFNWYVLAKNRDSFNDSMARIAEWDFTTMIPCHGDVLEGDGKEVFMKVFEWHLQGHK
;
A
#
# COMPACT_ATOMS: atom_id res chain seq x y z
N MET A 1 23.01 71.84 11.12
CA MET A 1 23.19 73.00 10.23
C MET A 1 23.28 72.49 8.80
N ILE A 2 22.58 73.17 7.88
CA ILE A 2 22.68 73.11 6.41
C ILE A 2 22.01 71.91 5.71
N ARG A 3 20.94 72.27 4.98
CA ARG A 3 20.21 71.52 3.95
C ARG A 3 21.07 71.35 2.70
N SER A 4 20.83 70.29 1.93
CA SER A 4 20.77 70.40 0.47
C SER A 4 19.89 69.31 -0.12
N MET A 5 18.81 69.74 -0.77
CA MET A 5 17.96 68.93 -1.64
C MET A 5 18.57 68.95 -3.04
N ALA A 6 18.64 67.80 -3.70
CA ALA A 6 18.77 67.73 -5.15
C ALA A 6 17.57 66.99 -5.74
N ARG A 7 16.83 67.76 -6.54
CA ARG A 7 15.63 67.41 -7.30
C ARG A 7 16.12 67.01 -8.69
N VAL A 8 15.76 65.82 -9.19
CA VAL A 8 15.93 65.48 -10.60
C VAL A 8 14.57 65.18 -11.22
N VAL A 9 14.41 65.76 -12.40
CA VAL A 9 13.18 66.04 -13.13
C VAL A 9 12.77 64.85 -13.99
N TYR A 10 11.47 64.58 -14.01
CA TYR A 10 10.79 63.71 -14.99
C TYR A 10 10.88 64.31 -16.40
N LEU A 11 11.31 63.50 -17.37
CA LEU A 11 10.97 63.73 -18.77
C LEU A 11 10.28 62.48 -19.33
N SER A 12 9.03 62.71 -19.71
CA SER A 12 8.13 61.83 -20.45
C SER A 12 8.64 61.58 -21.86
N ASN A 13 8.53 60.35 -22.35
CA ASN A 13 8.26 60.12 -23.76
C ASN A 13 7.25 58.98 -23.92
N GLN A 14 6.17 59.28 -24.62
CA GLN A 14 5.06 58.39 -24.90
C GLN A 14 5.22 57.69 -26.26
N SER A 15 4.80 56.42 -26.26
CA SER A 15 4.11 55.68 -27.33
C SER A 15 4.91 55.13 -28.54
N PRO A 16 4.42 54.06 -29.24
CA PRO A 16 3.19 53.28 -29.02
C PRO A 16 3.36 51.76 -28.86
N ARG A 17 2.25 51.15 -28.44
CA ARG A 17 1.96 49.71 -28.33
C ARG A 17 2.12 48.97 -29.66
N LEU A 18 2.63 47.74 -29.60
CA LEU A 18 2.25 46.65 -30.48
C LEU A 18 1.99 45.41 -29.63
N SER A 19 0.71 45.12 -29.44
CA SER A 19 0.18 43.90 -28.84
C SER A 19 0.38 42.74 -29.79
N GLN A 20 1.13 41.72 -29.38
CA GLN A 20 0.95 40.36 -29.90
C GLN A 20 0.59 39.45 -28.73
N THR A 21 -0.70 39.24 -28.58
CA THR A 21 -1.31 38.20 -27.77
C THR A 21 -1.03 36.84 -28.41
N LEU A 22 -0.05 36.10 -27.86
CA LEU A 22 0.07 34.66 -28.09
C LEU A 22 -0.98 33.96 -27.22
N SER A 23 -2.13 33.66 -27.84
CA SER A 23 -3.15 32.77 -27.31
C SER A 23 -2.60 31.34 -27.32
N ILE A 24 -1.99 30.92 -26.21
CA ILE A 24 -1.74 29.50 -25.95
C ILE A 24 -3.06 28.93 -25.44
N HIS A 25 -3.72 28.17 -26.31
CA HIS A 25 -4.86 27.34 -25.94
C HIS A 25 -4.43 26.32 -24.88
N SER A 26 -4.68 26.64 -23.61
CA SER A 26 -4.73 25.66 -22.53
C SER A 26 -5.86 24.67 -22.83
N ARG A 27 -5.53 23.57 -23.51
CA ARG A 27 -6.43 22.41 -23.55
C ARG A 27 -6.51 21.86 -22.12
N ALA A 28 -7.63 22.14 -21.47
CA ALA A 28 -8.02 21.46 -20.25
C ALA A 28 -7.96 19.94 -20.49
N PHE A 29 -6.99 19.27 -19.86
CA PHE A 29 -6.98 17.82 -19.80
C PHE A 29 -8.18 17.38 -18.96
N SER A 30 -9.14 16.76 -19.63
CA SER A 30 -10.38 16.29 -19.01
C SER A 30 -10.08 15.18 -18.00
N PHE A 31 -10.59 15.35 -16.78
CA PHE A 31 -10.55 14.41 -15.65
C PHE A 31 -11.19 13.03 -15.91
N SER A 32 -11.61 12.72 -17.15
CA SER A 32 -12.37 11.51 -17.47
C SER A 32 -11.55 10.23 -17.47
N LEU A 33 -10.25 10.27 -17.81
CA LEU A 33 -9.39 9.07 -17.81
C LEU A 33 -9.04 8.59 -16.40
N LEU A 34 -8.79 9.50 -15.44
CA LEU A 34 -8.60 9.12 -14.04
C LEU A 34 -9.92 8.68 -13.38
N ARG A 35 -11.06 9.28 -13.74
CA ARG A 35 -12.37 8.83 -13.22
C ARG A 35 -12.73 7.41 -13.64
N LYS A 36 -12.44 7.03 -14.90
CA LYS A 36 -12.65 5.64 -15.36
C LYS A 36 -11.75 4.65 -14.64
N ALA A 37 -10.49 5.01 -14.37
CA ALA A 37 -9.61 4.19 -13.55
C ALA A 37 -10.10 4.05 -12.10
N THR A 38 -10.94 4.95 -11.58
CA THR A 38 -11.52 4.87 -10.22
C THR A 38 -12.94 4.30 -10.15
N HIS A 39 -13.65 4.12 -11.27
CA HIS A 39 -14.97 3.47 -11.25
C HIS A 39 -14.88 1.95 -11.14
N ASP A 40 -13.75 1.35 -11.54
CA ASP A 40 -13.43 -0.05 -11.27
C ASP A 40 -12.86 -0.26 -9.84
N PHE A 41 -12.82 0.78 -9.01
CA PHE A 41 -12.30 0.75 -7.64
C PHE A 41 -13.38 0.63 -6.55
N ASN A 42 -14.66 0.44 -6.89
CA ASN A 42 -15.71 0.20 -5.90
C ASN A 42 -16.76 -0.78 -6.42
N VAL A 43 -16.88 -1.91 -5.72
CA VAL A 43 -18.09 -2.74 -5.57
C VAL A 43 -18.64 -3.36 -6.87
N ILE A 44 -18.26 -4.63 -7.11
CA ILE A 44 -19.10 -5.54 -7.90
C ILE A 44 -20.35 -5.83 -7.06
N HIS A 45 -21.46 -5.14 -7.33
CA HIS A 45 -22.78 -5.58 -6.89
C HIS A 45 -23.20 -6.78 -7.75
N SER A 46 -23.28 -7.97 -7.14
CA SER A 46 -23.94 -9.12 -7.75
C SER A 46 -25.46 -8.92 -7.67
N HIS A 47 -26.06 -8.45 -8.76
CA HIS A 47 -27.51 -8.52 -8.94
C HIS A 47 -27.92 -9.97 -9.16
N LEU A 48 -28.48 -10.60 -8.13
CA LEU A 48 -29.20 -11.86 -8.22
C LEU A 48 -30.56 -11.64 -8.89
N VAL A 49 -30.75 -12.25 -10.05
CA VAL A 49 -32.07 -12.41 -10.70
C VAL A 49 -32.75 -13.67 -10.12
N PRO A 50 -34.02 -13.63 -9.67
CA PRO A 50 -34.69 -14.82 -9.17
C PRO A 50 -35.09 -15.75 -10.31
N ARG A 51 -34.76 -17.04 -10.22
CA ARG A 51 -35.36 -18.09 -11.07
C ARG A 51 -36.74 -18.49 -10.52
N PRO A 52 -37.77 -18.67 -11.38
CA PRO A 52 -39.05 -19.22 -10.94
C PRO A 52 -38.97 -20.74 -10.73
N LYS A 53 -39.70 -21.21 -9.72
CA LYS A 53 -40.02 -22.63 -9.51
C LYS A 53 -40.98 -23.11 -10.60
N LEU A 54 -40.71 -24.27 -11.19
CA LEU A 54 -41.73 -25.05 -11.89
C LEU A 54 -41.61 -26.53 -11.52
N THR A 55 -42.77 -27.13 -11.37
CA THR A 55 -43.11 -28.43 -10.81
C THR A 55 -42.82 -29.62 -11.74
N THR A 56 -42.59 -30.78 -11.14
CA THR A 56 -42.54 -32.13 -11.74
C THR A 56 -43.84 -32.48 -12.50
N PRO A 57 -43.79 -33.43 -13.47
CA PRO A 57 -44.14 -34.81 -13.13
C PRO A 57 -43.32 -35.92 -13.83
N THR A 58 -43.48 -37.11 -13.26
CA THR A 58 -43.00 -38.46 -13.58
C THR A 58 -43.15 -38.98 -15.02
N SER A 59 -42.21 -39.79 -15.51
CA SER A 59 -42.44 -41.20 -15.90
C SER A 59 -41.17 -41.91 -16.43
N PHE A 60 -41.14 -43.23 -16.23
CA PHE A 60 -40.08 -44.20 -16.50
C PHE A 60 -39.88 -44.53 -18.00
N SER A 61 -38.64 -44.84 -18.42
CA SER A 61 -38.27 -46.03 -19.22
C SER A 61 -36.75 -46.08 -19.57
N LEU A 62 -36.18 -47.29 -19.51
CA LEU A 62 -34.85 -47.74 -19.96
C LEU A 62 -35.06 -48.72 -21.15
N PRO A 63 -34.04 -49.26 -21.86
CA PRO A 63 -32.58 -48.99 -21.87
C PRO A 63 -31.99 -48.83 -23.30
N THR A 64 -30.73 -48.40 -23.44
CA THR A 64 -29.76 -49.00 -24.39
C THR A 64 -28.33 -48.53 -24.15
N GLN A 65 -27.40 -49.49 -24.14
CA GLN A 65 -25.95 -49.31 -24.06
C GLN A 65 -25.39 -48.54 -25.27
N LYS A 66 -24.32 -47.76 -25.06
CA LYS A 66 -23.12 -47.74 -25.93
C LYS A 66 -21.97 -46.94 -25.32
N HIS A 67 -20.83 -47.64 -25.23
CA HIS A 67 -19.42 -47.21 -25.23
C HIS A 67 -18.92 -46.17 -24.22
N ASN A 68 -18.13 -46.66 -23.25
CA ASN A 68 -17.15 -45.90 -22.49
C ASN A 68 -16.04 -45.40 -23.41
N PHE A 69 -15.94 -44.08 -23.58
CA PHE A 69 -14.70 -43.39 -23.90
C PHE A 69 -14.28 -42.59 -22.68
N SER A 70 -13.08 -42.87 -22.16
CA SER A 70 -12.49 -42.06 -21.09
C SER A 70 -12.21 -40.66 -21.65
N SER A 71 -12.86 -39.65 -21.08
CA SER A 71 -12.44 -38.26 -21.27
C SER A 71 -11.76 -37.81 -19.99
N GLN A 72 -10.48 -37.48 -20.11
CA GLN A 72 -9.75 -36.72 -19.11
C GLN A 72 -10.56 -35.47 -18.78
N SER A 73 -10.93 -35.32 -17.51
CA SER A 73 -11.53 -34.10 -17.01
C SER A 73 -10.49 -32.98 -17.11
N ASN A 74 -10.62 -32.15 -18.15
CA ASN A 74 -10.11 -30.79 -18.14
C ASN A 74 -10.86 -30.05 -17.03
N GLN A 75 -10.25 -30.02 -15.83
CA GLN A 75 -10.64 -29.06 -14.81
C GLN A 75 -10.30 -27.67 -15.36
N PRO A 76 -11.24 -26.72 -15.38
CA PRO A 76 -10.93 -25.35 -15.75
C PRO A 76 -9.96 -24.80 -14.70
N ASN A 77 -8.76 -24.40 -15.13
CA ASN A 77 -7.86 -23.59 -14.31
C ASN A 77 -8.58 -22.28 -13.99
N SER A 78 -9.32 -22.24 -12.87
CA SER A 78 -9.72 -20.99 -12.26
C SER A 78 -8.43 -20.32 -11.81
N ILE A 79 -7.91 -19.40 -12.63
CA ILE A 79 -6.70 -18.66 -12.29
C ILE A 79 -7.02 -17.82 -11.06
N ILE A 80 -6.49 -18.23 -9.91
CA ILE A 80 -6.70 -17.60 -8.61
C ILE A 80 -6.04 -16.22 -8.65
N MET A 81 -6.72 -15.21 -8.09
CA MET A 81 -6.29 -13.82 -8.19
C MET A 81 -4.95 -13.56 -7.47
N SER A 82 -4.70 -14.23 -6.35
CA SER A 82 -3.46 -14.14 -5.57
C SER A 82 -2.26 -14.75 -6.30
N ASP A 83 -2.42 -15.85 -7.02
CA ASP A 83 -1.33 -16.51 -7.77
C ASP A 83 -0.66 -15.60 -8.81
N LYS A 84 -1.39 -14.60 -9.34
CA LYS A 84 -0.84 -13.61 -10.29
C LYS A 84 0.04 -12.54 -9.63
N LEU A 85 -0.03 -12.42 -8.31
CA LEU A 85 0.67 -11.40 -7.53
C LEU A 85 2.01 -11.91 -6.97
N ILE A 86 2.20 -13.22 -6.96
CA ILE A 86 3.35 -13.88 -6.34
C ILE A 86 4.30 -14.32 -7.46
N PRO A 87 5.60 -13.99 -7.38
CA PRO A 87 6.60 -14.55 -8.29
C PRO A 87 6.60 -16.08 -8.25
N SER A 88 6.91 -16.74 -9.36
CA SER A 88 6.99 -18.20 -9.42
C SER A 88 8.05 -18.79 -8.47
N ASP A 89 9.13 -18.04 -8.24
CA ASP A 89 10.17 -18.37 -7.28
C ASP A 89 10.48 -17.15 -6.39
N PRO A 90 9.71 -16.95 -5.31
CA PRO A 90 9.87 -15.77 -4.46
C PRO A 90 11.20 -15.75 -3.71
N ASP A 91 11.84 -16.91 -3.46
CA ASP A 91 13.10 -16.96 -2.70
C ASP A 91 14.26 -16.37 -3.52
N ASN A 92 14.28 -16.65 -4.83
CA ASN A 92 15.32 -16.16 -5.73
C ASN A 92 15.26 -14.65 -6.00
N VAL A 93 14.05 -14.06 -6.05
CA VAL A 93 13.87 -12.63 -6.32
C VAL A 93 13.75 -11.77 -5.07
N MET A 94 13.64 -12.37 -3.89
CA MET A 94 13.56 -11.62 -2.63
C MET A 94 14.91 -10.99 -2.25
N VAL A 95 14.88 -9.71 -1.93
CA VAL A 95 16.00 -8.98 -1.35
C VAL A 95 15.76 -8.83 0.15
N ILE A 96 16.66 -9.40 0.94
CA ILE A 96 16.65 -9.28 2.39
C ILE A 96 17.74 -8.30 2.79
N ARG A 97 17.37 -7.26 3.53
CA ARG A 97 18.31 -6.23 3.99
C ARG A 97 18.00 -5.83 5.43
N ASN A 98 19.04 -5.69 6.25
CA ASN A 98 18.93 -5.01 7.53
C ASN A 98 18.94 -3.50 7.27
N VAL A 99 17.85 -2.81 7.59
CA VAL A 99 17.78 -1.34 7.56
C VAL A 99 18.48 -0.78 8.80
N THR A 100 18.32 -1.47 9.92
CA THR A 100 18.96 -1.21 11.20
C THR A 100 19.37 -2.56 11.83
N PRO A 101 20.05 -2.59 12.99
CA PRO A 101 20.33 -3.84 13.68
C PRO A 101 19.08 -4.64 14.07
N ASN A 102 17.94 -3.97 14.36
CA ASN A 102 16.71 -4.61 14.79
C ASN A 102 15.60 -4.65 13.74
N ILE A 103 15.83 -4.09 12.54
CA ILE A 103 14.84 -4.08 11.45
C ILE A 103 15.43 -4.67 10.18
N ALA A 104 14.78 -5.70 9.66
CA ALA A 104 15.04 -6.26 8.35
C ALA A 104 13.83 -6.07 7.41
N THR A 105 14.07 -5.86 6.13
CA THR A 105 13.03 -5.81 5.10
C THR A 105 13.14 -6.99 4.14
N PHE A 106 11.99 -7.48 3.70
CA PHE A 106 11.83 -8.51 2.68
C PHE A 106 11.21 -7.87 1.44
N SER A 107 12.04 -7.45 0.50
CA SER A 107 11.63 -6.74 -0.72
C SER A 107 11.41 -7.73 -1.85
N VAL A 108 10.27 -7.63 -2.53
CA VAL A 108 9.87 -8.54 -3.62
C VAL A 108 9.35 -7.75 -4.81
N PRO A 109 9.49 -8.26 -6.04
CA PRO A 109 8.90 -7.63 -7.21
C PRO A 109 7.38 -7.80 -7.16
N PHE A 110 6.66 -6.71 -7.44
CA PHE A 110 5.20 -6.72 -7.50
C PHE A 110 4.68 -5.68 -8.49
N SER A 111 3.87 -6.14 -9.42
CA SER A 111 3.26 -5.32 -10.46
C SER A 111 1.76 -5.23 -10.26
N ARG A 112 1.24 -4.03 -10.00
CA ARG A 112 -0.20 -3.81 -9.93
C ARG A 112 -0.82 -4.02 -11.32
N PHE A 113 -1.88 -4.83 -11.37
CA PHE A 113 -2.52 -5.29 -12.61
C PHE A 113 -1.54 -5.96 -13.61
N GLY A 114 -0.43 -6.51 -13.12
CA GLY A 114 0.62 -7.13 -13.93
C GLY A 114 1.42 -6.16 -14.83
N LYS A 115 1.25 -4.84 -14.65
CA LYS A 115 1.85 -3.84 -15.56
C LYS A 115 2.55 -2.68 -14.86
N VAL A 116 2.02 -2.20 -13.74
CA VAL A 116 2.58 -1.04 -13.04
C VAL A 116 3.49 -1.55 -11.93
N LYS A 117 4.80 -1.44 -12.12
CA LYS A 117 5.78 -1.86 -11.11
C LYS A 117 5.71 -0.92 -9.91
N ILE A 118 5.32 -1.46 -8.76
CA ILE A 118 5.32 -0.72 -7.49
C ILE A 118 6.15 -1.42 -6.42
N GLY A 119 6.54 -2.69 -6.66
CA GLY A 119 7.27 -3.52 -5.71
C GLY A 119 6.40 -3.93 -4.52
N GLY A 120 6.84 -4.86 -3.69
CA GLY A 120 6.20 -5.23 -2.43
C GLY A 120 7.24 -5.38 -1.34
N ARG A 121 6.88 -5.14 -0.08
CA ARG A 121 7.81 -5.24 1.04
C ARG A 121 7.10 -5.63 2.31
N GLY A 122 7.66 -6.62 2.99
CA GLY A 122 7.38 -6.91 4.39
C GLY A 122 8.52 -6.42 5.27
N THR A 123 8.22 -6.08 6.51
CA THR A 123 9.22 -5.58 7.48
C THR A 123 9.20 -6.43 8.73
N LEU A 124 10.35 -6.96 9.13
CA LEU A 124 10.55 -7.70 10.37
C LEU A 124 11.26 -6.81 11.38
N VAL A 125 10.66 -6.63 12.55
CA VAL A 125 11.21 -5.82 13.63
C VAL A 125 11.43 -6.70 14.85
N LYS A 126 12.59 -6.57 15.48
CA LYS A 126 12.87 -7.13 16.78
C LYS A 126 12.56 -6.11 17.87
N LEU A 127 11.62 -6.45 18.74
CA LEU A 127 11.26 -5.63 19.90
C LEU A 127 12.37 -5.71 20.96
N THR A 128 12.42 -4.71 21.83
CA THR A 128 13.32 -4.65 23.00
C THR A 128 13.07 -5.79 24.00
N SER A 129 11.85 -6.34 24.02
CA SER A 129 11.52 -7.58 24.76
C SER A 129 12.13 -8.85 24.15
N GLY A 130 12.67 -8.77 22.93
CA GLY A 130 13.26 -9.88 22.18
C GLY A 130 12.30 -10.58 21.22
N GLY A 131 10.99 -10.36 21.34
CA GLY A 131 10.00 -10.86 20.39
C GLY A 131 10.07 -10.17 19.02
N LEU A 132 9.53 -10.81 17.99
CA LEU A 132 9.51 -10.29 16.63
C LEU A 132 8.11 -9.89 16.19
N ALA A 133 8.00 -8.79 15.45
CA ALA A 133 6.80 -8.36 14.74
C ALA A 133 7.08 -8.34 13.24
N VAL A 134 6.21 -8.94 12.44
CA VAL A 134 6.23 -8.84 10.98
C VAL A 134 5.08 -7.95 10.50
N PHE A 135 5.41 -6.93 9.71
CA PHE A 135 4.47 -5.97 9.13
C PHE A 135 4.33 -6.23 7.63
N SER A 136 3.09 -6.33 7.16
CA SER A 136 2.72 -6.65 5.77
C SER A 136 3.55 -7.80 5.21
N PRO A 137 3.47 -9.00 5.83
CA PRO A 137 4.32 -10.13 5.46
C PRO A 137 4.26 -10.41 3.95
N VAL A 138 5.40 -10.80 3.39
CA VAL A 138 5.52 -11.32 2.02
C VAL A 138 5.56 -12.85 2.04
N ALA A 139 5.76 -13.50 0.89
CA ALA A 139 5.90 -14.94 0.80
C ALA A 139 6.91 -15.47 1.84
N LEU A 140 6.47 -16.45 2.65
CA LEU A 140 7.34 -17.10 3.62
C LEU A 140 8.23 -18.10 2.90
N THR A 141 9.48 -17.69 2.63
CA THR A 141 10.50 -18.50 1.95
C THR A 141 11.56 -18.98 2.93
N LYS A 142 12.42 -19.91 2.50
CA LYS A 142 13.55 -20.41 3.31
C LYS A 142 14.50 -19.28 3.73
N ALA A 143 14.79 -18.33 2.84
CA ALA A 143 15.62 -17.18 3.17
C ALA A 143 14.96 -16.28 4.22
N SER A 144 13.65 -16.02 4.10
CA SER A 144 12.93 -15.22 5.11
C SER A 144 12.87 -15.92 6.48
N GLN A 145 12.65 -17.24 6.52
CA GLN A 145 12.68 -18.03 7.75
C GLN A 145 14.06 -18.02 8.41
N THR A 146 15.13 -18.11 7.61
CA THR A 146 16.51 -18.01 8.12
C THR A 146 16.76 -16.65 8.75
N LYS A 147 16.31 -15.56 8.11
CA LYS A 147 16.39 -14.22 8.69
C LYS A 147 15.61 -14.10 10.00
N VAL A 148 14.40 -14.67 10.08
CA VAL A 148 13.62 -14.72 11.31
C VAL A 148 14.40 -15.42 12.43
N MET A 149 15.01 -16.58 12.15
CA MET A 149 15.83 -17.30 13.11
C MET A 149 17.07 -16.51 13.55
N GLU A 150 17.76 -15.85 12.63
CA GLU A 150 18.90 -14.96 12.94
C GLU A 150 18.50 -13.82 13.90
N MET A 151 17.27 -13.32 13.79
CA MET A 151 16.76 -12.24 14.64
C MET A 151 16.20 -12.74 15.98
N GLY A 152 16.02 -14.05 16.17
CA GLY A 152 15.62 -14.65 17.45
C GLY A 152 14.52 -15.71 17.33
N GLY A 153 13.88 -15.86 16.17
CA GLY A 153 12.90 -16.92 15.88
C GLY A 153 11.50 -16.73 16.47
N ASP A 154 11.34 -15.91 17.52
CA ASP A 154 10.10 -15.74 18.28
C ASP A 154 9.18 -14.68 17.65
N VAL A 155 8.49 -15.03 16.56
CA VAL A 155 7.46 -14.15 15.95
C VAL A 155 6.20 -14.15 16.81
N ARG A 156 5.93 -12.99 17.42
CA ARG A 156 4.79 -12.76 18.32
C ARG A 156 3.67 -11.94 17.70
N TYR A 157 3.95 -11.19 16.64
CA TYR A 157 2.96 -10.28 16.03
C TYR A 157 3.03 -10.36 14.50
N ILE A 158 1.87 -10.51 13.87
CA ILE A 158 1.69 -10.47 12.41
C ILE A 158 0.71 -9.33 12.11
N VAL A 159 1.18 -8.30 11.43
CA VAL A 159 0.43 -7.05 11.24
C VAL A 159 0.10 -6.86 9.78
N ALA A 160 -1.19 -6.80 9.43
CA ALA A 160 -1.64 -6.17 8.19
C ALA A 160 -1.66 -4.65 8.39
N LEU A 161 -0.82 -3.93 7.65
CA LEU A 161 -0.77 -2.47 7.74
C LEU A 161 -2.01 -1.80 7.12
N ASP A 162 -2.74 -2.48 6.24
CA ASP A 162 -3.95 -1.94 5.62
C ASP A 162 -4.88 -3.07 5.11
N TYR A 163 -5.90 -2.70 4.35
CA TYR A 163 -6.88 -3.62 3.76
C TYR A 163 -6.37 -4.45 2.57
N GLU A 164 -5.19 -4.16 2.03
CA GLU A 164 -4.62 -4.77 0.82
C GLU A 164 -3.40 -5.66 1.14
N HIS A 165 -2.68 -5.39 2.22
CA HIS A 165 -1.43 -6.07 2.59
C HIS A 165 -1.62 -7.26 3.54
N HIS A 166 -2.45 -8.22 3.14
CA HIS A 166 -2.85 -9.35 4.00
C HIS A 166 -2.67 -10.75 3.40
N ILE A 167 -2.31 -10.87 2.12
CA ILE A 167 -2.39 -12.14 1.38
C ILE A 167 -1.49 -13.26 1.94
N PHE A 168 -0.42 -12.91 2.66
CA PHE A 168 0.52 -13.89 3.24
C PHE A 168 0.31 -14.15 4.74
N ILE A 169 -0.68 -13.53 5.38
CA ILE A 169 -0.93 -13.72 6.82
C ILE A 169 -1.12 -15.20 7.16
N SER A 170 -1.83 -15.97 6.33
CA SER A 170 -2.12 -17.38 6.60
C SER A 170 -0.87 -18.26 6.62
N ASP A 171 0.05 -18.05 5.67
CA ASP A 171 1.31 -18.80 5.63
C ASP A 171 2.16 -18.51 6.87
N TRP A 172 2.21 -17.24 7.30
CA TRP A 172 2.93 -16.83 8.51
C TRP A 172 2.25 -17.30 9.81
N ALA A 173 0.93 -17.21 9.91
CA ALA A 173 0.18 -17.66 11.08
C ALA A 173 0.25 -19.18 11.25
N LYS A 174 0.34 -19.93 10.15
CA LYS A 174 0.56 -21.39 10.19
C LYS A 174 1.93 -21.75 10.75
N GLU A 175 2.97 -21.00 10.39
CA GLU A 175 4.33 -21.22 10.90
C GLU A 175 4.48 -20.75 12.36
N TYR A 176 3.83 -19.64 12.71
CA TYR A 176 3.91 -19.01 14.03
C TYR A 176 2.52 -18.96 14.70
N PRO A 177 1.96 -20.10 15.13
CA PRO A 177 0.57 -20.20 15.57
C PRO A 177 0.26 -19.46 16.87
N SER A 178 1.27 -19.07 17.65
CA SER A 178 1.13 -18.24 18.84
C SER A 178 1.13 -16.74 18.55
N ALA A 179 1.44 -16.32 17.32
CA ALA A 179 1.51 -14.92 16.97
C ALA A 179 0.12 -14.26 16.97
N LYS A 180 0.04 -13.07 17.53
CA LYS A 180 -1.16 -12.22 17.48
C LYS A 180 -1.28 -11.61 16.09
N ILE A 181 -2.42 -11.84 15.44
CA ILE A 181 -2.73 -11.20 14.16
C ILE A 181 -3.42 -9.85 14.43
N ILE A 182 -2.93 -8.80 13.80
CA ILE A 182 -3.39 -7.41 13.97
C ILE A 182 -3.74 -6.84 12.59
N GLY A 183 -4.81 -6.05 12.50
CA GLY A 183 -5.18 -5.37 11.26
C GLY A 183 -6.35 -4.40 11.43
N PRO A 184 -6.76 -3.73 10.35
CA PRO A 184 -7.85 -2.76 10.37
C PRO A 184 -9.23 -3.45 10.39
N GLU A 185 -10.25 -2.70 10.81
CA GLU A 185 -11.64 -3.10 10.71
C GLU A 185 -12.05 -3.46 9.27
N GLY A 186 -12.97 -4.41 9.13
CA GLY A 186 -13.42 -4.96 7.85
C GLY A 186 -12.51 -6.04 7.26
N LEU A 187 -11.20 -6.02 7.58
CA LEU A 187 -10.25 -6.99 7.01
C LEU A 187 -10.58 -8.44 7.44
N PRO A 188 -10.90 -8.73 8.71
CA PRO A 188 -11.35 -10.07 9.11
C PRO A 188 -12.55 -10.55 8.28
N GLU A 189 -13.54 -9.68 8.05
CA GLU A 189 -14.73 -10.00 7.27
C GLU A 189 -14.42 -10.19 5.77
N LYS A 190 -13.48 -9.41 5.21
CA LYS A 190 -12.98 -9.61 3.84
C LYS A 190 -12.32 -10.97 3.69
N ARG A 191 -11.47 -11.36 4.64
CA ARG A 191 -10.78 -12.65 4.64
C ARG A 191 -11.76 -13.82 4.78
N ALA A 192 -12.72 -13.73 5.71
CA ALA A 192 -13.76 -14.74 5.90
C ALA A 192 -14.62 -14.99 4.65
N LYS A 193 -14.78 -13.98 3.78
CA LYS A 193 -15.53 -14.09 2.52
C LYS A 193 -14.71 -14.67 1.36
N ALA A 194 -13.38 -14.72 1.46
CA ALA A 194 -12.50 -15.18 0.40
C ALA A 194 -12.34 -16.72 0.42
N THR A 195 -13.45 -17.46 0.28
CA THR A 195 -13.46 -18.92 0.41
C THR A 195 -12.78 -19.67 -0.73
N ASP A 196 -12.57 -18.99 -1.87
CA ASP A 196 -12.05 -19.60 -3.10
C ASP A 196 -10.55 -19.32 -3.32
N ASP A 197 -9.88 -18.66 -2.37
CA ASP A 197 -8.45 -18.36 -2.45
C ASP A 197 -7.68 -19.16 -1.39
N PRO A 198 -6.89 -20.18 -1.76
CA PRO A 198 -6.16 -21.03 -0.82
C PRO A 198 -5.08 -20.29 -0.03
N LYS A 199 -4.70 -19.05 -0.44
CA LYS A 199 -3.79 -18.19 0.31
C LYS A 199 -4.47 -17.44 1.45
N ILE A 200 -5.79 -17.34 1.43
CA ILE A 200 -6.55 -16.58 2.42
C ILE A 200 -7.33 -17.54 3.32
N GLY A 201 -6.83 -17.71 4.54
CA GLY A 201 -7.52 -18.39 5.62
C GLY A 201 -8.46 -17.47 6.40
N ASN A 202 -9.05 -18.06 7.45
CA ASN A 202 -10.01 -17.41 8.34
C ASN A 202 -9.48 -17.39 9.78
N GLU A 203 -8.24 -16.93 9.94
CA GLU A 203 -7.59 -16.80 11.25
C GLU A 203 -8.23 -15.68 12.08
N GLU A 204 -8.25 -15.85 13.40
CA GLU A 204 -8.73 -14.83 14.33
C GLU A 204 -7.74 -13.66 14.44
N PHE A 205 -8.25 -12.44 14.38
CA PHE A 205 -7.48 -11.23 14.64
C PHE A 205 -7.55 -10.90 16.13
N ALA A 206 -6.40 -10.98 16.79
CA ALA A 206 -6.29 -10.65 18.22
C ALA A 206 -6.59 -9.17 18.49
N VAL A 207 -6.27 -8.29 17.53
CA VAL A 207 -6.52 -6.84 17.61
C VAL A 207 -7.04 -6.34 16.27
N VAL A 208 -8.16 -5.62 16.32
CA VAL A 208 -8.75 -4.97 15.15
C VAL A 208 -8.80 -3.47 15.41
N PHE A 209 -8.12 -2.69 14.57
CA PHE A 209 -8.15 -1.24 14.63
C PHE A 209 -9.47 -0.70 14.11
N LYS A 210 -10.24 -0.07 14.99
CA LYS A 210 -11.56 0.49 14.69
C LYS A 210 -11.56 1.99 14.82
N LYS A 211 -12.34 2.66 13.99
CA LYS A 211 -12.41 4.12 13.98
C LYS A 211 -12.90 4.68 15.31
N GLU A 212 -13.89 4.03 15.94
CA GLU A 212 -14.61 4.57 17.10
C GLU A 212 -13.72 4.75 18.33
N ASN A 213 -12.70 3.90 18.48
CA ASN A 213 -11.80 3.90 19.63
C ASN A 213 -10.32 3.98 19.24
N LYS A 214 -9.99 4.47 18.05
CA LYS A 214 -8.64 4.38 17.47
C LYS A 214 -7.49 4.94 18.34
N GLN A 215 -7.79 5.84 19.27
CA GLN A 215 -6.80 6.42 20.19
C GLN A 215 -6.61 5.62 21.50
N GLU A 216 -7.52 4.70 21.79
CA GLU A 216 -7.54 3.89 23.03
C GLU A 216 -7.03 2.46 22.80
N ILE A 217 -6.85 2.05 21.55
CA ILE A 217 -6.43 0.71 21.18
C ILE A 217 -5.05 0.41 21.76
N LYS A 218 -4.92 -0.82 22.29
CA LYS A 218 -3.69 -1.41 22.82
C LYS A 218 -3.51 -2.79 22.24
N ILE A 219 -2.27 -3.13 21.85
CA ILE A 219 -1.98 -4.42 21.23
C ILE A 219 -1.52 -5.41 22.29
N ASP A 220 -0.48 -5.05 23.01
CA ASP A 220 0.21 -5.87 23.98
C ASP A 220 1.25 -5.00 24.71
N PRO A 221 1.48 -5.16 26.02
CA PRO A 221 2.43 -4.30 26.75
C PRO A 221 3.85 -4.28 26.16
N ASP A 222 4.36 -5.43 25.69
CA ASP A 222 5.70 -5.48 25.08
C ASP A 222 5.73 -4.73 23.75
N PHE A 223 4.65 -4.81 22.97
CA PHE A 223 4.52 -4.11 21.69
C PHE A 223 4.35 -2.60 21.90
N ASP A 224 3.46 -2.20 22.81
CA ASP A 224 3.14 -0.80 23.07
C ASP A 224 4.32 -0.04 23.72
N ALA A 225 5.24 -0.74 24.38
CA ALA A 225 6.47 -0.16 24.90
C ALA A 225 7.36 0.40 23.77
N ASP A 226 7.44 -0.32 22.64
CA ASP A 226 8.34 0.02 21.53
C ASP A 226 7.67 0.83 20.42
N PHE A 227 6.35 0.75 20.30
CA PHE A 227 5.63 1.36 19.19
C PHE A 227 4.69 2.48 19.64
N ASP A 228 4.67 3.56 18.84
CA ASP A 228 3.49 4.41 18.72
C ASP A 228 2.80 4.05 17.40
N TYR A 229 1.48 4.22 17.31
CA TYR A 229 0.72 3.90 16.11
C TYR A 229 -0.49 4.80 15.91
N GLU A 230 -0.89 4.96 14.66
CA GLU A 230 -2.04 5.76 14.24
C GLU A 230 -2.83 4.99 13.20
N TYR A 231 -4.13 4.83 13.46
CA TYR A 231 -5.06 4.28 12.49
C TYR A 231 -5.64 5.40 11.64
N VAL A 232 -5.21 5.47 10.40
CA VAL A 232 -5.63 6.47 9.41
C VAL A 232 -6.93 5.98 8.76
N ASP A 233 -8.03 5.96 9.52
CA ASP A 233 -9.37 5.55 9.05
C ASP A 233 -9.90 6.41 7.89
N GLY A 234 -9.30 7.60 7.67
CA GLY A 234 -9.57 8.44 6.51
C GLY A 234 -8.88 8.02 5.22
N HIS A 235 -7.91 7.10 5.27
CA HIS A 235 -7.18 6.59 4.11
C HIS A 235 -8.01 5.56 3.33
N ALA A 236 -7.84 5.52 2.00
CA ALA A 236 -8.62 4.67 1.09
C ALA A 236 -8.54 3.17 1.40
N ASN A 237 -7.42 2.72 1.98
CA ASN A 237 -7.21 1.33 2.38
C ASN A 237 -7.26 1.11 3.90
N LEU A 238 -7.72 2.08 4.71
CA LEU A 238 -7.75 1.94 6.17
C LEU A 238 -6.35 1.60 6.74
N GLU A 239 -5.41 2.51 6.52
CA GLU A 239 -3.99 2.35 6.86
C GLU A 239 -3.74 2.39 8.37
N ILE A 240 -2.80 1.59 8.86
CA ILE A 240 -2.24 1.66 10.21
C ILE A 240 -0.75 1.93 10.08
N VAL A 241 -0.29 3.03 10.68
CA VAL A 241 1.11 3.46 10.64
C VAL A 241 1.75 3.20 11.99
N PHE A 242 2.98 2.71 11.99
CA PHE A 242 3.73 2.40 13.21
C PHE A 242 5.02 3.20 13.26
N LEU A 243 5.33 3.79 14.41
CA LEU A 243 6.65 4.31 14.76
C LEU A 243 7.34 3.31 15.66
N TYR A 244 8.40 2.67 15.19
CA TYR A 244 9.33 1.98 16.07
C TYR A 244 10.22 3.01 16.76
N LYS A 245 9.91 3.31 18.02
CA LYS A 245 10.56 4.36 18.83
C LYS A 245 12.06 4.12 19.03
N PRO A 246 12.54 2.89 19.35
CA PRO A 246 13.95 2.68 19.70
C PRO A 246 14.94 3.13 18.62
N GLU A 247 14.55 3.04 17.35
CA GLU A 247 15.43 3.40 16.21
C GLU A 247 14.83 4.49 15.30
N ARG A 248 13.74 5.15 15.74
CA ARG A 248 13.13 6.30 15.05
C ARG A 248 12.73 5.94 13.60
N VAL A 249 12.05 4.80 13.43
CA VAL A 249 11.66 4.27 12.12
C VAL A 249 10.14 4.24 11.97
N LEU A 250 9.62 4.94 10.96
CA LEU A 250 8.22 4.91 10.55
C LEU A 250 7.99 3.75 9.57
N ILE A 251 7.02 2.89 9.86
CA ILE A 251 6.62 1.75 9.02
C ILE A 251 5.19 2.01 8.54
N GLN A 252 4.99 1.96 7.23
CA GLN A 252 3.69 2.18 6.59
C GLN A 252 3.58 1.39 5.29
N ALA A 253 2.34 1.13 4.85
CA ALA A 253 2.02 0.46 3.61
C ALA A 253 1.84 1.46 2.45
N ASP A 254 0.61 1.97 2.30
CA ASP A 254 0.16 2.74 1.15
C ASP A 254 0.05 4.24 1.41
N LEU A 255 0.34 4.69 2.63
CA LEU A 255 0.30 6.11 2.97
C LEU A 255 1.20 6.95 2.05
N LEU A 256 2.43 6.50 1.81
CA LEU A 256 3.38 7.16 0.92
C LEU A 256 4.16 6.15 0.10
N PHE A 257 4.16 6.30 -1.22
CA PHE A 257 5.03 5.52 -2.08
C PHE A 257 6.35 6.27 -2.28
N ASN A 258 7.45 5.52 -2.47
CA ASN A 258 8.74 6.07 -2.88
C ASN A 258 9.24 5.41 -4.17
N LEU A 259 8.47 5.58 -5.25
CA LEU A 259 8.81 4.98 -6.55
C LEU A 259 9.97 5.73 -7.23
N PRO A 260 10.78 5.05 -8.07
CA PRO A 260 10.65 3.67 -8.55
C PRO A 260 11.02 2.60 -7.51
N PRO A 261 10.54 1.35 -7.67
CA PRO A 261 10.83 0.25 -6.75
C PRO A 261 12.17 -0.43 -7.06
N THR A 262 13.27 0.31 -6.93
CA THR A 262 14.60 -0.12 -7.40
C THR A 262 15.08 -1.37 -6.67
N GLU A 263 15.04 -1.36 -5.34
CA GLU A 263 15.51 -2.49 -4.54
C GLU A 263 14.65 -3.74 -4.76
N GLN A 264 13.34 -3.54 -4.85
CA GLN A 264 12.32 -4.60 -4.97
C GLN A 264 12.42 -5.38 -6.29
N TYR A 265 13.04 -4.80 -7.33
CA TYR A 265 13.30 -5.47 -8.60
C TYR A 265 14.78 -5.80 -8.83
N SER A 266 15.69 -5.49 -7.90
CA SER A 266 17.14 -5.58 -8.11
C SER A 266 17.68 -7.00 -8.34
N LYS A 267 16.94 -8.03 -7.91
CA LYS A 267 17.27 -9.45 -8.18
C LYS A 267 16.48 -10.07 -9.34
N VAL A 268 15.54 -9.34 -9.94
CA VAL A 268 14.81 -9.84 -11.11
C VAL A 268 15.75 -9.78 -12.32
N PRO A 269 15.94 -10.89 -13.07
CA PRO A 269 16.72 -10.85 -14.29
C PRO A 269 16.20 -9.76 -15.23
N GLU A 270 17.10 -8.96 -15.83
CA GLU A 270 16.71 -7.80 -16.64
C GLU A 270 15.71 -8.16 -17.76
N ALA A 271 15.86 -9.34 -18.35
CA ALA A 271 14.95 -9.87 -19.38
C ALA A 271 13.53 -10.17 -18.88
N GLU A 272 13.35 -10.34 -17.57
CA GLU A 272 12.07 -10.67 -16.91
C GLU A 272 11.43 -9.44 -16.25
N VAL A 273 12.14 -8.32 -16.14
CA VAL A 273 11.59 -7.08 -15.58
C VAL A 273 10.45 -6.58 -16.48
N PRO A 274 9.21 -6.45 -15.96
CA PRO A 274 8.09 -5.97 -16.76
C PRO A 274 8.35 -4.56 -17.29
N GLY A 275 8.04 -4.33 -18.57
CA GLY A 275 8.04 -3.00 -19.14
C GLY A 275 6.96 -2.14 -18.49
N ASP A 276 7.33 -0.97 -17.93
CA ASP A 276 6.39 -0.07 -17.24
C ASP A 276 5.31 0.52 -18.15
N GLY A 277 5.56 0.54 -19.46
CA GLY A 277 4.76 1.29 -20.43
C GLY A 277 4.71 2.79 -20.10
N ALA A 278 3.91 3.56 -20.84
CA ALA A 278 3.74 4.99 -20.56
C ALA A 278 2.98 5.24 -19.24
N VAL A 279 1.99 4.39 -18.93
CA VAL A 279 1.15 4.52 -17.73
C VAL A 279 1.95 4.24 -16.46
N GLY A 280 2.76 3.16 -16.43
CA GLY A 280 3.57 2.84 -15.26
C GLY A 280 4.67 3.87 -15.01
N LYS A 281 5.29 4.41 -16.08
CA LYS A 281 6.25 5.52 -15.95
C LYS A 281 5.60 6.78 -15.37
N LEU A 282 4.40 7.13 -15.86
CA LEU A 282 3.66 8.28 -15.32
C LEU A 282 3.26 8.05 -13.86
N PHE A 283 2.77 6.86 -13.52
CA PHE A 283 2.41 6.51 -12.15
C PHE A 283 3.63 6.58 -11.21
N SER A 284 4.75 6.00 -11.62
CA SER A 284 6.03 6.08 -10.90
C SER A 284 6.47 7.53 -10.69
N CYS A 285 6.36 8.38 -11.71
CA CYS A 285 6.66 9.81 -11.60
C CYS A 285 5.74 10.54 -10.61
N VAL A 286 4.43 10.24 -10.61
CA VAL A 286 3.47 10.86 -9.69
C VAL A 286 3.71 10.40 -8.25
N GLN A 287 4.10 9.15 -8.07
CA GLN A 287 4.34 8.50 -6.77
C GLN A 287 5.82 8.59 -6.33
N ASN A 288 6.58 9.52 -6.90
CA ASN A 288 7.95 9.80 -6.51
C ASN A 288 7.95 11.03 -5.57
N PRO A 289 8.39 10.88 -4.31
CA PRO A 289 8.43 11.98 -3.35
C PRO A 289 9.67 12.88 -3.51
N ARG A 290 10.59 12.52 -4.41
CA ARG A 290 11.79 13.31 -4.74
C ARG A 290 11.43 14.38 -5.77
N GLY A 291 11.93 15.60 -5.57
CA GLY A 291 11.67 16.73 -6.49
C GLY A 291 10.32 17.42 -6.24
N ASP A 292 9.57 17.74 -7.30
CA ASP A 292 8.25 18.39 -7.18
C ASP A 292 7.17 17.39 -6.75
N THR A 293 6.62 17.58 -5.55
CA THR A 293 5.62 16.70 -4.93
C THR A 293 4.17 17.12 -5.23
N LYS A 294 3.92 18.16 -6.05
CA LYS A 294 2.55 18.68 -6.29
C LYS A 294 1.57 17.63 -6.82
N TRP A 295 2.02 16.72 -7.69
CA TRP A 295 1.13 15.66 -8.21
C TRP A 295 0.87 14.56 -7.17
N LEU A 296 1.88 14.22 -6.37
CA LEU A 296 1.75 13.32 -5.23
C LEU A 296 0.80 13.88 -4.16
N GLN A 297 0.92 15.17 -3.84
CA GLN A 297 0.02 15.91 -2.96
C GLN A 297 -1.43 15.86 -3.48
N ARG A 298 -1.64 16.10 -4.78
CA ARG A 298 -2.97 15.96 -5.41
C ARG A 298 -3.50 14.54 -5.34
N PHE A 299 -2.65 13.54 -5.57
CA PHE A 299 -3.05 12.14 -5.49
C PHE A 299 -3.52 11.79 -4.08
N ASN A 300 -2.74 12.15 -3.05
CA ASN A 300 -3.14 12.01 -1.65
C ASN A 300 -4.47 12.71 -1.36
N TRP A 301 -4.57 13.98 -1.72
CA TRP A 301 -5.71 14.84 -1.40
C TRP A 301 -7.05 14.40 -2.04
N TYR A 302 -7.01 13.96 -3.30
CA TYR A 302 -8.21 13.64 -4.09
C TYR A 302 -8.49 12.14 -4.21
N VAL A 303 -7.49 11.27 -4.03
CA VAL A 303 -7.64 9.82 -4.25
C VAL A 303 -7.55 9.05 -2.93
N LEU A 304 -6.51 9.28 -2.13
CA LEU A 304 -6.27 8.47 -0.92
C LEU A 304 -7.05 8.96 0.30
N ALA A 305 -7.22 10.28 0.48
CA ALA A 305 -7.98 10.84 1.60
C ALA A 305 -9.51 10.77 1.35
N LYS A 306 -10.14 9.65 1.71
CA LYS A 306 -11.60 9.43 1.59
C LYS A 306 -12.40 10.21 2.62
N ASN A 307 -11.88 10.29 3.85
CA ASN A 307 -12.35 11.23 4.85
C ASN A 307 -11.20 12.18 5.18
N ARG A 308 -11.26 13.39 4.63
CA ARG A 308 -10.13 14.32 4.67
C ARG A 308 -9.87 14.88 6.05
N ASP A 309 -10.91 15.14 6.84
CA ASP A 309 -10.73 15.70 8.18
C ASP A 309 -10.02 14.67 9.07
N SER A 310 -10.50 13.42 9.08
CA SER A 310 -9.83 12.34 9.81
C SER A 310 -8.40 12.06 9.29
N PHE A 311 -8.18 12.16 7.98
CA PHE A 311 -6.86 12.02 7.38
C PHE A 311 -5.91 13.15 7.85
N ASN A 312 -6.36 14.41 7.84
CA ASN A 312 -5.60 15.55 8.31
C ASN A 312 -5.20 15.39 9.78
N ASP A 313 -6.16 14.99 10.63
CA ASP A 313 -5.92 14.75 12.06
C ASP A 313 -4.83 13.67 12.25
N SER A 314 -4.89 12.60 11.47
CA SER A 314 -3.90 11.52 11.50
C SER A 314 -2.52 12.00 11.03
N MET A 315 -2.46 12.82 9.97
CA MET A 315 -1.19 13.39 9.49
C MET A 315 -0.57 14.34 10.51
N ALA A 316 -1.40 15.14 11.19
CA ALA A 316 -0.94 16.02 12.27
C ALA A 316 -0.34 15.21 13.43
N ARG A 317 -0.98 14.11 13.84
CA ARG A 317 -0.45 13.21 14.88
C ARG A 317 0.87 12.57 14.48
N ILE A 318 0.96 12.00 13.27
CA ILE A 318 2.21 11.41 12.76
C ILE A 318 3.30 12.50 12.59
N ALA A 319 2.92 13.75 12.31
CA ALA A 319 3.86 14.87 12.26
C ALA A 319 4.49 15.21 13.62
N GLU A 320 3.91 14.80 14.75
CA GLU A 320 4.50 15.00 16.08
C GLU A 320 5.57 13.94 16.43
N TRP A 321 5.54 12.79 15.75
CA TRP A 321 6.46 11.68 16.02
C TRP A 321 7.90 11.96 15.59
N ASP A 322 8.86 11.47 16.37
CA ASP A 322 10.29 11.61 16.07
C ASP A 322 10.82 10.40 15.28
N PHE A 323 10.80 10.50 13.94
CA PHE A 323 11.40 9.51 13.04
C PHE A 323 12.42 10.13 12.09
N THR A 324 13.38 9.34 11.62
CA THR A 324 14.33 9.73 10.57
C THR A 324 14.27 8.82 9.35
N THR A 325 13.87 7.57 9.56
CA THR A 325 13.74 6.56 8.50
C THR A 325 12.28 6.25 8.27
N MET A 326 11.87 6.07 7.02
CA MET A 326 10.52 5.62 6.66
C MET A 326 10.60 4.44 5.69
N ILE A 327 9.89 3.36 6.04
CA ILE A 327 9.82 2.12 5.28
C ILE A 327 8.41 1.99 4.66
N PRO A 328 8.25 2.25 3.34
CA PRO A 328 7.02 1.98 2.61
C PRO A 328 6.89 0.51 2.19
N CYS A 329 5.67 0.00 1.99
CA CYS A 329 5.47 -1.27 1.28
C CYS A 329 5.84 -1.18 -0.22
N HIS A 330 5.71 0.02 -0.80
CA HIS A 330 5.96 0.27 -2.22
C HIS A 330 7.03 1.34 -2.44
N GLY A 331 8.11 0.97 -3.14
CA GLY A 331 9.26 1.83 -3.38
C GLY A 331 10.44 1.58 -2.45
N ASP A 332 11.48 2.41 -2.62
CA ASP A 332 12.71 2.31 -1.85
C ASP A 332 12.54 2.89 -0.43
N VAL A 333 13.36 2.43 0.53
CA VAL A 333 13.36 2.97 1.90
C VAL A 333 13.90 4.41 1.89
N LEU A 334 13.28 5.29 2.68
CA LEU A 334 13.69 6.68 2.88
C LEU A 334 14.55 6.76 4.14
N GLU A 335 15.88 6.72 3.98
CA GLU A 335 16.85 6.68 5.10
C GLU A 335 17.45 8.06 5.35
N GLY A 336 17.33 8.55 6.59
CA GLY A 336 17.92 9.82 7.05
C GLY A 336 17.08 11.07 6.78
N ASP A 337 16.15 11.04 5.81
CA ASP A 337 15.29 12.17 5.44
C ASP A 337 13.79 11.85 5.41
N GLY A 338 13.38 10.72 6.00
CA GLY A 338 11.98 10.27 6.00
C GLY A 338 11.02 11.33 6.55
N LYS A 339 11.40 12.02 7.63
CA LYS A 339 10.57 13.10 8.22
C LYS A 339 10.42 14.30 7.31
N GLU A 340 11.52 14.76 6.70
CA GLU A 340 11.48 15.89 5.76
C GLU A 340 10.55 15.58 4.59
N VAL A 341 10.71 14.37 4.02
CA VAL A 341 9.86 13.90 2.92
C VAL A 341 8.39 13.83 3.34
N PHE A 342 8.10 13.27 4.52
CA PHE A 342 6.74 13.22 5.06
C PHE A 342 6.12 14.62 5.17
N MET A 343 6.82 15.55 5.84
CA MET A 343 6.33 16.92 6.04
C MET A 343 6.03 17.63 4.72
N LYS A 344 6.90 17.42 3.72
CA LYS A 344 6.73 17.99 2.38
C LYS A 344 5.56 17.38 1.61
N VAL A 345 5.41 16.05 1.63
CA VAL A 345 4.35 15.38 0.86
C VAL A 345 2.98 15.63 1.47
N PHE A 346 2.88 15.72 2.80
CA PHE A 346 1.61 15.93 3.49
C PHE A 346 1.33 17.39 3.86
N GLU A 347 2.13 18.35 3.37
CA GLU A 347 1.98 19.78 3.65
C GLU A 347 0.53 20.28 3.54
N TRP A 348 -0.19 19.90 2.48
CA TRP A 348 -1.59 20.30 2.29
C TRP A 348 -2.53 19.77 3.38
N HIS A 349 -2.31 18.54 3.82
CA HIS A 349 -3.07 17.93 4.91
C HIS A 349 -2.73 18.59 6.24
N LEU A 350 -1.46 18.92 6.47
CA LEU A 350 -0.98 19.61 7.68
C LEU A 350 -1.48 21.06 7.78
N GLN A 351 -1.66 21.74 6.64
CA GLN A 351 -2.22 23.10 6.58
C GLN A 351 -3.76 23.11 6.55
N GLY A 352 -4.39 21.96 6.28
CA GLY A 352 -5.83 21.85 6.06
C GLY A 352 -6.32 22.46 4.73
N HIS A 353 -5.43 22.87 3.83
CA HIS A 353 -5.76 23.43 2.51
C HIS A 353 -4.66 23.17 1.47
N LYS A 354 -4.96 23.40 0.19
CA LYS A 354 -4.10 23.12 -0.99
C LYS A 354 -3.31 24.33 -1.50
#